data_AF-A0A976LS97-F1
#
_entry.id   AF-A0A976LS97-F1
#
_cell.length_a   1.000
_cell.length_b   1.000
_cell.length_c   1.000
_cell.angle_alpha   90.00
_cell.angle_beta   90.00
_cell.angle_gamma   90.00
#
_symmetry.space_group_name_H-M   'P 1'
#
loop_
_entity.id
_entity.type
_entity.pdbx_description
1 polymer ?
#
loop_
_entity_poly.entity_id
_entity_poly.type
_entity_poly.pdbx_seq_one_letter_code
_entity_poly.pdbx_strand_id
1 'polypeptide(L)'
;AKRLYLDPAAAQPKPAVATPDGFPKVARKVQQQRDVKRREILAEELAAEEKLLSDARQALKKGEASYQAFKASPAQSRHNVVNSEEQVKKLQEQVLLHENNILALKRELAN
;
A
#
# COMPACT_ATOMS: atom_id res chain seq x y z
N ALA A 1 20.13 31.88 -30.51
CA ALA A 1 19.95 30.81 -29.51
C ALA A 1 20.16 29.45 -30.19
N LYS A 2 21.16 28.66 -29.77
CA LYS A 2 21.39 27.29 -30.30
C LYS A 2 20.69 26.30 -29.36
N ARG A 3 19.72 25.54 -29.89
CA ARG A 3 19.10 24.41 -29.18
C ARG A 3 20.08 23.24 -29.21
N LEU A 4 20.57 22.83 -28.05
CA LEU A 4 21.28 21.56 -27.87
C LEU A 4 20.23 20.44 -27.92
N TYR A 5 20.23 19.66 -28.99
CA TYR A 5 19.57 18.36 -29.03
C TYR A 5 20.48 17.38 -28.29
N LEU A 6 20.00 16.83 -27.18
CA LEU A 6 20.62 15.67 -26.52
C LEU A 6 19.85 14.43 -26.99
N ASP A 7 20.43 13.69 -27.93
CA ASP A 7 19.95 12.35 -28.26
C ASP A 7 20.11 11.43 -27.03
N PRO A 8 19.14 10.55 -26.74
CA PRO A 8 19.28 9.60 -25.65
C PRO A 8 20.36 8.58 -26.02
N ALA A 9 21.52 8.67 -25.38
CA ALA A 9 22.58 7.68 -25.49
C ALA A 9 22.03 6.31 -25.07
N ALA A 10 22.16 5.32 -25.96
CA ALA A 10 21.83 3.93 -25.70
C ALA A 10 22.47 3.48 -24.37
N ALA A 11 21.67 2.87 -23.49
CA ALA A 11 22.12 2.36 -22.20
C ALA A 11 23.17 1.25 -22.40
N GLN A 12 24.45 1.63 -22.32
CA GLN A 12 25.56 0.69 -22.22
C GLN A 12 25.37 -0.17 -20.95
N PRO A 13 25.57 -1.50 -20.99
CA PRO A 13 25.53 -2.32 -19.80
C PRO A 13 26.59 -1.82 -18.82
N LYS A 14 26.15 -1.37 -17.64
CA LYS A 14 27.06 -0.90 -16.59
C LYS A 14 27.99 -2.06 -16.20
N PRO A 15 29.32 -1.87 -16.18
CA PRO A 15 30.24 -2.90 -15.71
C PRO A 15 29.86 -3.28 -14.27
N ALA A 16 29.77 -4.57 -13.99
CA ALA A 16 29.51 -5.07 -12.65
C ALA A 16 30.61 -4.55 -11.72
N VAL A 17 30.22 -3.76 -10.71
CA VAL A 17 31.14 -3.26 -9.69
C VAL A 17 31.70 -4.49 -8.96
N ALA A 18 33.02 -4.70 -9.05
CA ALA A 18 33.68 -5.77 -8.32
C ALA A 18 33.44 -5.54 -6.82
N THR A 19 32.78 -6.51 -6.17
CA THR A 19 32.67 -6.52 -4.71
C THR A 19 34.08 -6.50 -4.09
N PRO A 20 34.37 -5.62 -3.12
CA PRO A 20 35.68 -5.54 -2.49
C PRO A 20 36.16 -6.91 -1.98
N ASP A 21 37.44 -7.20 -2.15
CA ASP A 21 38.06 -8.39 -1.57
C ASP A 21 37.93 -8.34 -0.04
N GLY A 22 37.20 -9.30 0.52
CA GLY A 22 36.84 -9.36 1.94
C GLY A 22 35.35 -9.09 2.26
N PHE A 23 34.53 -8.71 1.28
CA PHE A 23 33.09 -8.59 1.51
C PHE A 23 32.44 -9.98 1.70
N PRO A 24 31.69 -10.21 2.80
CA PRO A 24 31.09 -11.51 3.07
C PRO A 24 30.07 -11.89 1.99
N LYS A 25 30.26 -13.05 1.38
CA LYS A 25 29.34 -13.61 0.39
C LYS A 25 28.32 -14.50 1.09
N VAL A 26 27.05 -14.24 0.86
CA VAL A 26 25.96 -15.10 1.35
C VAL A 26 25.86 -16.35 0.48
N ALA A 27 25.78 -17.52 1.10
CA ALA A 27 25.60 -18.77 0.37
C ALA A 27 24.25 -18.82 -0.36
N ARG A 28 24.21 -19.39 -1.55
CA ARG A 28 22.97 -19.51 -2.36
C ARG A 28 21.81 -20.16 -1.60
N LYS A 29 22.10 -21.19 -0.79
CA LYS A 29 21.11 -21.87 0.05
C LYS A 29 20.48 -20.92 1.08
N VAL A 30 21.28 -20.04 1.69
CA VAL A 30 20.81 -19.03 2.64
C VAL A 30 19.95 -17.99 1.94
N GLN A 31 20.36 -17.54 0.74
CA GLN A 31 19.55 -16.60 -0.04
C GLN A 31 18.18 -17.20 -0.41
N GLN A 32 18.15 -18.44 -0.88
CA GLN A 32 16.91 -19.16 -1.19
C GLN A 32 15.99 -19.32 0.02
N GLN A 33 16.53 -19.71 1.18
CA GLN A 33 15.75 -19.82 2.42
C GLN A 33 15.14 -18.47 2.82
N ARG A 34 15.88 -17.38 2.66
CA ARG A 34 15.38 -16.02 2.91
C ARG A 34 14.29 -15.63 1.93
N ASP A 35 14.45 -15.94 0.66
CA ASP A 35 13.47 -15.60 -0.38
C ASP A 35 12.16 -16.36 -0.18
N VAL A 36 12.24 -17.66 0.19
CA VAL A 36 11.07 -18.45 0.58
C VAL A 36 10.40 -17.83 1.80
N LYS A 37 11.16 -17.51 2.86
CA LYS A 37 10.58 -16.93 4.07
C LYS A 37 9.96 -15.56 3.82
N ARG A 38 10.58 -14.73 2.97
CA ARG A 38 10.02 -13.46 2.53
C ARG A 38 8.67 -13.67 1.85
N ARG A 39 8.57 -14.62 0.91
CA ARG A 39 7.30 -14.91 0.22
C ARG A 39 6.21 -15.39 1.18
N GLU A 40 6.55 -16.22 2.16
CA GLU A 40 5.62 -16.63 3.21
C GLU A 40 5.10 -15.42 4.02
N ILE A 41 6.01 -14.56 4.49
CA ILE A 41 5.64 -13.35 5.24
C ILE A 41 4.72 -12.45 4.41
N LEU A 42 5.09 -12.16 3.16
CA LEU A 42 4.28 -11.31 2.27
C LEU A 42 2.89 -11.92 1.99
N ALA A 43 2.79 -13.25 1.91
CA ALA A 43 1.51 -13.92 1.72
C ALA A 43 0.63 -13.86 2.98
N GLU A 44 1.22 -14.01 4.17
CA GLU A 44 0.52 -13.83 5.45
C GLU A 44 0.04 -12.38 5.62
N GLU A 45 0.90 -11.41 5.32
CA GLU A 45 0.57 -9.98 5.35
C GLU A 45 -0.55 -9.65 4.36
N LEU A 46 -0.50 -10.20 3.14
CA LEU A 46 -1.55 -10.01 2.15
C LEU A 46 -2.90 -10.54 2.65
N ALA A 47 -2.93 -11.74 3.24
CA ALA A 47 -4.16 -12.30 3.78
C ALA A 47 -4.72 -11.45 4.93
N ALA A 48 -3.84 -10.90 5.78
CA ALA A 48 -4.24 -9.99 6.85
C ALA A 48 -4.83 -8.69 6.28
N GLU A 49 -4.19 -8.07 5.28
CA GLU A 49 -4.66 -6.84 4.65
C GLU A 49 -5.99 -7.03 3.92
N GLU A 50 -6.20 -8.18 3.25
CA GLU A 50 -7.50 -8.49 2.61
C GLU A 50 -8.64 -8.59 3.63
N LYS A 51 -8.36 -9.16 4.82
CA LYS A 51 -9.31 -9.19 5.93
C LYS A 51 -9.59 -7.78 6.46
N LEU A 52 -8.54 -7.00 6.72
CA LEU A 52 -8.67 -5.62 7.21
C LEU A 52 -9.45 -4.73 6.24
N LEU A 53 -9.22 -4.89 4.92
CA LEU A 53 -10.01 -4.19 3.90
C LEU A 53 -11.49 -4.55 3.97
N SER A 54 -11.81 -5.83 4.15
CA SER A 54 -13.20 -6.28 4.30
C SER A 54 -13.88 -5.63 5.51
N ASP A 55 -13.19 -5.62 6.65
CA ASP A 55 -13.67 -5.01 7.89
C ASP A 55 -13.82 -3.48 7.74
N ALA A 56 -12.84 -2.81 7.12
CA ALA A 56 -12.88 -1.37 6.85
C ALA A 56 -14.05 -0.98 5.94
N ARG A 57 -14.32 -1.77 4.89
CA ARG A 57 -15.48 -1.55 4.00
C ARG A 57 -16.81 -1.73 4.74
N GLN A 58 -16.91 -2.72 5.63
CA GLN A 58 -18.10 -2.89 6.46
C GLN A 58 -18.28 -1.71 7.44
N ALA A 59 -17.20 -1.25 8.05
CA ALA A 59 -17.21 -0.09 8.94
C ALA A 59 -17.64 1.17 8.19
N LEU A 60 -17.09 1.42 6.99
CA LEU A 60 -17.48 2.52 6.12
C LEU A 60 -18.98 2.50 5.82
N LYS A 61 -19.52 1.35 5.39
CA LYS A 61 -20.96 1.20 5.10
C LYS A 61 -21.83 1.55 6.32
N LYS A 62 -21.43 1.12 7.52
CA LYS A 62 -22.14 1.43 8.77
C LYS A 62 -22.02 2.93 9.12
N GLY A 63 -20.85 3.52 8.92
CA GLY A 63 -20.61 4.96 9.11
C GLY A 63 -21.45 5.82 8.17
N GLU A 64 -21.51 5.45 6.89
CA GLU A 64 -22.33 6.14 5.89
C GLU A 64 -23.82 6.07 6.24
N ALA A 65 -24.33 4.89 6.63
CA ALA A 65 -25.72 4.75 7.06
C ALA A 65 -26.03 5.64 8.28
N SER A 66 -25.10 5.73 9.23
CA SER A 66 -25.22 6.60 10.41
C SER A 66 -25.23 8.08 10.02
N TYR A 67 -24.31 8.50 9.14
CA TYR A 67 -24.26 9.88 8.62
C TYR A 67 -25.57 10.28 7.93
N GLN A 68 -26.14 9.39 7.09
CA GLN A 68 -27.42 9.66 6.44
C GLN A 68 -28.56 9.80 7.45
N ALA A 69 -28.58 8.97 8.51
CA ALA A 69 -29.56 9.08 9.58
C ALA A 69 -29.45 10.42 10.35
N PHE A 70 -28.22 10.87 10.63
CA PHE A 70 -27.99 12.17 11.26
C PHE A 70 -28.44 13.33 10.36
N LYS A 71 -28.17 13.25 9.06
CA LYS A 71 -28.54 14.29 8.08
C LYS A 71 -30.06 14.36 7.83
N ALA A 72 -30.75 13.22 7.90
CA ALA A 72 -32.20 13.14 7.69
C ALA A 72 -33.02 13.61 8.92
N SER A 73 -32.41 13.69 10.10
CA SER A 73 -33.11 14.08 11.33
C SER A 73 -33.11 15.60 11.51
N PRO A 74 -34.28 16.26 11.51
CA PRO A 74 -34.38 17.72 11.68
C PRO A 74 -34.01 18.20 13.10
N ALA A 75 -33.86 17.27 14.06
CA ALA A 75 -33.52 17.57 15.45
C ALA A 75 -32.01 17.53 15.74
N GLN A 76 -31.17 17.15 14.77
CA GLN A 76 -29.74 16.99 15.00
C GLN A 76 -28.99 18.32 14.90
N SER A 77 -28.09 18.55 15.88
CA SER A 77 -27.20 19.70 15.86
C SER A 77 -26.24 19.61 14.68
N ARG A 78 -25.93 20.76 14.06
CA ARG A 78 -24.93 20.89 12.98
C ARG A 78 -23.59 20.26 13.37
N HIS A 79 -23.20 20.35 14.64
CA HIS A 79 -21.96 19.75 15.16
C HIS A 79 -21.96 18.22 15.05
N ASN A 80 -23.09 17.56 15.32
CA ASN A 80 -23.18 16.10 15.23
C ASN A 80 -23.05 15.62 13.78
N VAL A 81 -23.65 16.37 12.84
CA VAL A 81 -23.56 16.08 11.41
C VAL A 81 -22.10 16.21 10.93
N VAL A 82 -21.41 17.29 11.30
CA VAL A 82 -19.99 17.50 10.95
C VAL A 82 -19.10 16.38 11.50
N ASN A 83 -19.27 16.01 12.77
CA ASN A 83 -18.48 14.91 13.37
C ASN A 83 -18.71 13.57 12.67
N SER A 84 -19.96 13.27 12.31
CA SER A 84 -20.28 12.05 11.56
C SER A 84 -19.71 12.06 10.13
N GLU A 85 -19.63 13.23 9.49
CA GLU A 85 -18.98 13.38 8.18
C GLU A 85 -17.48 13.12 8.26
N GLU A 86 -16.81 13.68 9.27
CA GLU A 86 -15.37 13.45 9.50
C GLU A 86 -15.07 11.98 9.80
N GLN A 87 -15.95 11.29 10.54
CA GLN A 87 -15.83 9.85 10.76
C GLN A 87 -15.91 9.06 9.46
N VAL A 88 -16.86 9.39 8.58
CA VAL A 88 -16.97 8.74 7.26
C VAL A 88 -15.72 8.98 6.42
N LYS A 89 -15.17 10.21 6.40
CA LYS A 89 -13.92 10.51 5.68
C LYS A 89 -12.75 9.66 6.18
N LYS A 90 -12.58 9.53 7.50
CA LYS A 90 -11.54 8.66 8.08
C LYS A 90 -11.70 7.19 7.69
N LEU A 91 -12.95 6.69 7.65
CA LEU A 91 -13.23 5.32 7.21
C LEU A 91 -12.91 5.12 5.72
N GLN A 92 -13.17 6.12 4.87
CA GLN A 92 -12.79 6.09 3.45
C GLN A 92 -11.27 6.07 3.29
N GLU A 93 -10.54 6.89 4.03
CA GLU A 93 -9.07 6.90 4.05
C GLU A 93 -8.49 5.55 4.47
N GLN A 94 -9.09 4.89 5.47
CA GLN A 94 -8.69 3.54 5.89
C GLN A 94 -8.89 2.50 4.79
N VAL A 95 -10.03 2.52 4.10
CA VAL A 95 -10.29 1.62 2.95
C VAL A 95 -9.22 1.82 1.88
N LEU A 96 -8.94 3.06 1.49
CA LEU A 96 -7.93 3.38 0.47
C LEU A 96 -6.53 2.93 0.91
N LEU A 97 -6.18 3.08 2.19
CA LEU A 97 -4.91 2.63 2.73
C LEU A 97 -4.74 1.11 2.57
N HIS A 98 -5.73 0.32 2.97
CA HIS A 98 -5.68 -1.14 2.84
C HIS A 98 -5.65 -1.59 1.36
N GLU A 99 -6.39 -0.93 0.48
CA GLU A 99 -6.34 -1.21 -0.96
C GLU A 99 -4.95 -0.96 -1.55
N ASN A 100 -4.31 0.15 -1.18
CA ASN A 100 -2.96 0.47 -1.62
C ASN A 100 -1.92 -0.52 -1.09
N ASN A 101 -2.03 -0.93 0.18
CA ASN A 101 -1.14 -1.94 0.78
C ASN A 101 -1.27 -3.28 0.05
N ILE A 102 -2.49 -3.74 -0.24
CA ILE A 102 -2.72 -4.97 -1.02
C ILE A 102 -2.07 -4.89 -2.40
N LEU A 103 -2.20 -3.75 -3.08
CA LEU A 103 -1.57 -3.54 -4.38
C LEU A 103 -0.04 -3.54 -4.29
N ALA A 104 0.55 -3.00 -3.22
CA ALA A 104 1.99 -3.05 -2.99
C ALA A 104 2.46 -4.49 -2.75
N LEU A 105 1.81 -5.22 -1.84
CA LEU A 105 2.13 -6.62 -1.52
C LEU A 105 2.00 -7.54 -2.74
N LYS A 106 0.94 -7.37 -3.55
CA LYS A 106 0.76 -8.13 -4.80
C LYS A 106 1.88 -7.88 -5.81
N ARG A 107 2.40 -6.64 -5.89
CA ARG A 107 3.56 -6.32 -6.73
C ARG A 107 4.83 -6.96 -6.18
N GLU A 108 5.05 -6.93 -4.87
CA GLU A 108 6.22 -7.55 -4.25
C GLU A 108 6.24 -9.08 -4.41
N LEU A 109 5.08 -9.73 -4.31
CA LEU A 109 4.94 -11.17 -4.54
C LEU A 109 5.14 -11.59 -6.00
N ALA A 110 4.89 -10.68 -6.95
CA ALA A 110 5.09 -10.92 -8.38
C ALA A 110 6.56 -10.78 -8.82
N ASN A 111 7.42 -10.22 -7.96
CA ASN A 111 8.86 -10.07 -8.18
C ASN A 111 9.66 -11.32 -7.75
#